data_AF-A0A2E5R4B8-F1
#
_entry.id   AF-A0A2E5R4B8-F1
#
_cell.length_a   1.000
_cell.length_b   1.000
_cell.length_c   1.000
_cell.angle_alpha   90.00
_cell.angle_beta   90.00
_cell.angle_gamma   90.00
#
_symmetry.space_group_name_H-M   'P 1'
#
loop_
_entity.id
_entity.type
_entity.pdbx_description
1 polymer ?
#
loop_
_entity_poly.entity_id
_entity_poly.type
_entity_poly.pdbx_seq_one_letter_code
_entity_poly.pdbx_strand_id
1 'polypeptide(L)'
;MVFQQTIGSRAQVMNGTAEKTSGGLKKKDLKYNSQGRIVSVKKSRSAKKEKRLKKAGWTYKKGEFGAIKIEQKSPKKRGSKKKGSKKKGSKKKK
;
A
#
# COMPACT_ATOMS: atom_id res chain seq x y z
N MET A 1 8.76 -4.22 30.72
CA MET A 1 7.38 -4.70 30.50
C MET A 1 7.40 -6.21 30.57
N VAL A 2 6.67 -6.79 31.51
CA VAL A 2 6.48 -8.24 31.57
C VAL A 2 5.25 -8.55 30.72
N PHE A 3 5.44 -9.33 29.66
CA PHE A 3 4.33 -9.85 28.87
C PHE A 3 3.95 -11.21 29.43
N GLN A 4 2.65 -11.46 29.64
CA GLN A 4 2.18 -12.75 30.15
C GLN A 4 2.33 -13.86 29.10
N GLN A 5 2.36 -13.49 27.82
CA GLN A 5 2.48 -14.42 26.70
C GLN A 5 3.23 -13.79 25.53
N THR A 6 3.98 -14.60 24.80
CA THR A 6 4.73 -14.14 23.62
C THR A 6 3.81 -13.87 22.44
N ILE A 7 2.81 -14.72 22.23
CA ILE A 7 1.88 -14.66 21.10
C ILE A 7 0.48 -14.40 21.64
N GLY A 8 -0.23 -13.43 21.06
CA GLY A 8 -1.62 -13.16 21.41
C GLY A 8 -2.43 -12.57 20.27
N SER A 9 -3.67 -12.20 20.58
CA SER A 9 -4.55 -11.47 19.68
C SER A 9 -4.08 -10.02 19.50
N ARG A 10 -4.56 -9.35 18.45
CA ARG A 10 -4.27 -7.92 18.22
C ARG A 10 -4.69 -7.03 19.40
N ALA A 11 -5.80 -7.38 20.07
CA ALA A 11 -6.27 -6.68 21.26
C ALA A 11 -5.32 -6.88 22.45
N GLN A 12 -4.88 -8.11 22.70
CA GLN A 12 -3.91 -8.41 23.77
C GLN A 12 -2.58 -7.70 23.57
N VAL A 13 -2.10 -7.57 22.32
CA VAL A 13 -0.89 -6.80 22.00
C VAL A 13 -1.09 -5.29 22.23
N MET A 14 -2.26 -4.75 21.90
CA MET A 14 -2.59 -3.35 22.18
C MET A 14 -2.68 -3.06 23.68
N ASN A 15 -3.26 -3.98 24.45
CA ASN A 15 -3.42 -3.86 25.90
C ASN A 15 -2.12 -4.15 26.67
N GLY A 16 -1.07 -4.64 26.01
CA GLY A 16 0.22 -4.93 26.63
C GLY A 16 0.31 -6.30 27.32
N THR A 17 -0.68 -7.17 27.13
CA THR A 17 -0.68 -8.54 27.67
C THR A 17 0.25 -9.46 26.87
N ALA A 18 0.33 -9.25 25.55
CA ALA A 18 1.12 -10.07 24.63
C ALA A 18 2.21 -9.26 23.90
N GLU A 19 3.36 -9.87 23.63
CA GLU A 19 4.47 -9.18 22.94
C GLU A 19 4.17 -8.95 21.44
N LYS A 20 3.66 -9.98 20.75
CA LYS A 20 3.39 -9.96 19.31
C LYS A 20 2.15 -10.78 18.95
N THR A 21 1.61 -10.53 17.77
CA THR A 21 0.54 -11.38 17.22
C THR A 21 1.12 -12.68 16.64
N SER A 22 0.28 -13.65 16.28
CA SER A 22 0.71 -14.86 15.55
C SER A 22 1.52 -14.53 14.28
N GLY A 23 1.12 -13.50 13.53
CA GLY A 23 1.86 -12.97 12.37
C GLY A 23 3.05 -12.05 12.70
N GLY A 24 3.55 -12.02 13.94
CA GLY A 24 4.74 -11.26 14.34
C GLY A 24 4.57 -9.74 14.45
N LEU A 25 3.34 -9.22 14.47
CA LEU A 25 3.10 -7.77 14.59
C LEU A 25 3.23 -7.34 16.05
N LYS A 26 4.07 -6.34 16.31
CA LYS A 26 4.21 -5.71 17.63
C LYS A 26 3.23 -4.54 17.76
N LYS A 27 3.09 -4.00 18.98
CA LYS A 27 2.21 -2.84 19.26
C LYS A 27 2.46 -1.65 18.32
N LYS A 28 3.73 -1.36 17.99
CA LYS A 28 4.13 -0.30 17.04
C LYS A 28 3.62 -0.49 15.60
N ASP A 29 3.34 -1.74 15.20
CA ASP A 29 2.91 -2.09 13.85
C ASP A 29 1.38 -2.07 13.70
N LEU A 30 0.66 -1.86 14.80
CA LEU A 30 -0.79 -1.86 14.90
C LEU A 30 -1.31 -0.45 15.21
N LYS A 31 -2.53 -0.15 14.76
CA LYS A 31 -3.25 1.08 15.10
C LYS A 31 -4.76 0.86 15.05
N TYR A 32 -5.50 1.73 15.72
CA TYR A 32 -6.94 1.82 15.55
C TYR A 32 -7.28 2.52 14.22
N ASN A 33 -8.24 1.98 13.49
CA ASN A 33 -8.88 2.70 12.39
C ASN A 33 -10.03 3.58 12.93
N SER A 34 -10.66 4.38 12.07
CA SER A 34 -11.80 5.22 12.46
C SER A 34 -13.03 4.44 12.91
N GLN A 35 -13.08 3.13 12.65
CA GLN A 35 -14.15 2.22 13.06
C GLN A 35 -13.78 1.41 14.32
N GLY A 36 -12.73 1.82 15.05
CA GLY A 36 -12.29 1.16 16.29
C GLY A 36 -11.59 -0.21 16.10
N ARG A 37 -11.35 -0.66 14.87
CA ARG A 37 -10.67 -1.93 14.59
C ARG A 37 -9.15 -1.77 14.63
N ILE A 38 -8.48 -2.76 15.21
CA ILE A 38 -7.01 -2.83 15.26
C ILE A 38 -6.48 -3.39 13.93
N VAL A 39 -5.81 -2.54 13.15
CA VAL A 39 -5.29 -2.88 11.82
C VAL A 39 -3.78 -2.69 11.75
N SER A 40 -3.12 -3.38 10.82
CA SER A 40 -1.70 -3.16 10.53
C SER A 40 -1.48 -1.79 9.87
N VAL A 41 -0.52 -1.04 10.40
CA VAL A 41 -0.09 0.26 9.87
C VAL A 41 0.40 0.12 8.43
N LYS A 42 1.26 -0.88 8.15
CA LYS A 42 1.82 -1.15 6.82
C LYS A 42 0.73 -1.44 5.78
N LYS A 43 -0.27 -2.27 6.14
CA LYS A 43 -1.37 -2.61 5.22
C LYS A 43 -2.29 -1.42 4.94
N SER A 44 -2.56 -0.60 5.96
CA SER A 44 -3.34 0.64 5.80
C SER A 44 -2.62 1.64 4.88
N ARG A 45 -1.31 1.83 5.06
CA ARG A 45 -0.51 2.75 4.22
C ARG A 45 -0.41 2.28 2.76
N SER A 46 -0.10 1.00 2.54
CA SER A 46 -0.02 0.42 1.18
C SER A 46 -1.34 0.51 0.42
N ALA A 47 -2.48 0.26 1.08
CA ALA A 47 -3.80 0.38 0.45
C ALA A 47 -4.07 1.79 -0.10
N LYS A 48 -3.69 2.84 0.64
CA LYS A 48 -3.82 4.24 0.20
C LYS A 48 -2.88 4.55 -0.98
N LYS A 49 -1.63 4.08 -0.91
CA LYS A 49 -0.61 4.28 -1.97
C LYS A 49 -1.01 3.61 -3.28
N GLU A 50 -1.51 2.39 -3.21
CA GLU A 50 -1.88 1.58 -4.38
C GLU A 50 -3.18 2.02 -5.04
N LYS A 51 -4.01 2.84 -4.37
CA LYS A 51 -5.35 3.25 -4.84
C LYS A 51 -6.18 2.02 -5.28
N ARG A 52 -6.25 0.99 -4.44
CA ARG A 52 -6.86 -0.32 -4.76
C ARG A 52 -8.25 -0.23 -5.38
N LEU A 53 -9.11 0.65 -4.86
CA LEU A 53 -10.44 0.93 -5.42
C LEU A 53 -10.38 1.36 -6.90
N LYS A 54 -9.52 2.34 -7.21
CA LYS A 54 -9.34 2.81 -8.60
C LYS A 54 -8.79 1.72 -9.50
N LYS A 55 -7.83 0.93 -9.01
CA LYS A 55 -7.30 -0.23 -9.77
C LYS A 55 -8.34 -1.30 -10.03
N ALA A 56 -9.25 -1.52 -9.09
CA ALA A 56 -10.39 -2.42 -9.22
C ALA A 56 -11.51 -1.87 -10.12
N GLY A 57 -11.33 -0.68 -10.72
CA GLY A 57 -12.33 -0.07 -11.60
C GLY A 57 -13.43 0.66 -10.86
N TRP A 58 -13.20 1.11 -9.62
CA TRP A 58 -14.20 1.85 -8.83
C TRP A 58 -13.67 3.22 -8.41
N THR A 59 -14.53 4.24 -8.51
CA THR A 59 -14.25 5.61 -8.06
C THR A 59 -15.48 6.24 -7.38
N TYR A 60 -15.30 7.44 -6.86
CA TYR A 60 -16.38 8.32 -6.42
C TYR A 60 -16.29 9.63 -7.21
N LYS A 61 -17.42 10.33 -7.36
CA LYS A 61 -17.48 11.71 -7.89
C LYS A 61 -17.84 12.63 -6.75
N LYS A 62 -17.12 13.76 -6.61
CA LYS A 62 -17.36 14.72 -5.52
C LYS A 62 -18.77 15.28 -5.67
N GLY A 63 -19.57 15.20 -4.60
CA GLY A 63 -20.96 15.66 -4.57
C GLY A 63 -22.01 14.60 -4.93
N GLU A 64 -21.59 13.43 -5.41
CA GLU A 64 -22.49 12.29 -5.67
C GLU A 64 -22.23 11.17 -4.65
N PHE A 65 -23.30 10.64 -4.07
CA PHE A 65 -23.22 9.53 -3.14
C PHE A 65 -23.14 8.20 -3.90
N GLY A 66 -22.22 7.32 -3.50
CA GLY A 66 -22.10 5.96 -4.05
C GLY A 66 -20.78 5.65 -4.77
N ALA A 67 -20.62 4.38 -5.15
CA ALA A 67 -19.48 3.87 -5.89
C ALA A 67 -19.79 3.85 -7.39
N ILE A 68 -18.96 4.51 -8.20
CA ILE A 68 -19.10 4.59 -9.65
C ILE A 68 -18.09 3.64 -10.28
N LYS A 69 -18.56 2.72 -11.11
CA LYS A 69 -17.71 1.81 -11.88
C LYS A 69 -17.07 2.58 -13.03
N ILE A 70 -15.74 2.62 -13.07
CA ILE A 70 -14.97 3.19 -14.17
C ILE A 70 -14.81 2.08 -15.21
N GLU A 71 -15.26 2.36 -16.43
CA GLU A 71 -14.97 1.53 -17.58
C GLU A 71 -13.45 1.53 -17.82
N GLN A 72 -12.83 0.35 -17.81
CA GLN A 72 -11.38 0.23 -17.99
C GLN A 72 -11.02 0.62 -19.43
N LYS A 73 -10.80 1.92 -19.70
CA LYS A 73 -10.17 2.35 -20.95
C LYS A 73 -8.82 1.64 -21.01
N SER A 74 -8.71 0.72 -21.97
CA SER A 74 -7.49 -0.04 -22.27
C SER A 74 -6.29 0.92 -22.26
N PRO A 75 -5.17 0.56 -21.61
CA PRO A 75 -4.02 1.45 -21.53
C PRO A 75 -3.62 1.85 -22.95
N LYS A 76 -3.82 3.14 -23.29
CA LYS A 76 -3.42 3.69 -24.58
C LYS A 76 -1.93 3.39 -24.71
N LYS A 77 -1.55 2.47 -25.62
CA LYS A 77 -0.15 2.09 -25.86
C LYS A 77 0.63 3.39 -26.06
N ARG A 78 1.39 3.82 -25.05
CA ARG A 78 2.34 4.90 -25.22
C ARG A 78 3.42 4.32 -26.12
N GLY A 79 3.35 4.67 -27.41
CA GLY A 79 4.31 4.22 -28.40
C GLY A 79 5.72 4.35 -27.84
N SER A 80 6.49 3.28 -27.92
CA SER A 80 7.88 3.26 -27.48
C SER A 80 8.62 4.40 -28.19
N LYS A 81 8.94 5.48 -27.47
CA LYS A 81 9.82 6.52 -28.00
C LYS A 81 11.20 5.87 -28.09
N LYS A 82 11.55 5.35 -29.27
CA LYS A 82 12.87 4.76 -29.57
C LYS A 82 13.92 5.77 -29.10
N LYS A 83 14.67 5.41 -28.06
CA LYS A 83 15.80 6.20 -27.57
C LYS A 83 16.89 6.06 -28.63
N GLY A 84 17.03 7.05 -29.50
CA GLY A 84 18.01 7.04 -30.58
C GLY A 84 19.41 6.84 -30.02
N SER A 85 20.06 5.75 -30.39
CA SER A 85 21.46 5.47 -30.11
C SER A 85 22.33 6.38 -30.99
N LYS A 86 22.78 7.53 -30.48
CA LYS A 86 23.90 8.25 -31.09
C LYS A 86 25.21 7.74 -30.49
N LYS A 87 25.98 7.07 -31.36
CA LYS A 87 27.30 6.46 -31.14
C LYS A 87 28.25 7.42 -30.41
N LYS A 88 28.98 6.91 -29.41
CA LYS A 88 30.18 7.55 -28.87
C LYS A 88 31.20 7.70 -30.01
N GLY A 89 31.55 8.93 -30.36
CA GLY A 89 32.63 9.23 -31.29
C GLY A 89 33.96 8.75 -30.72
N SER A 90 34.68 7.97 -31.53
CA SER A 90 36.04 7.52 -31.28
C SER A 90 37.00 8.71 -31.17
N LYS A 91 37.77 8.78 -30.08
CA LYS A 91 38.97 9.64 -29.98
C LYS A 91 39.91 9.31 -31.15
N LYS A 92 40.22 10.28 -32.01
CA LYS A 92 41.34 10.18 -32.94
C LYS A 92 42.47 11.06 -32.39
N LYS A 93 43.55 10.39 -31.96
CA LYS A 93 44.84 11.00 -31.66
C LYS A 93 45.35 11.75 -32.90
N LYS A 94 45.91 12.94 -32.71
CA LYS A 94 47.12 13.37 -33.40
C LYS A 94 47.88 14.31 -32.48
#